data_AF-A0A2H5PVR5-F1
#
_entry.id   AF-A0A2H5PVR5-F1
#
_cell.length_a   1.000
_cell.length_b   1.000
_cell.length_c   1.000
_cell.angle_alpha   90.00
_cell.angle_beta   90.00
_cell.angle_gamma   90.00
#
_symmetry.space_group_name_H-M   'P 1'
#
loop_
_entity.id
_entity.type
_entity.pdbx_description
1 polymer ?
#
loop_
_entity_poly.entity_id
_entity_poly.type
_entity_poly.pdbx_seq_one_letter_code
_entity_poly.pdbx_strand_id
1 'polypeptide(L)'
;VEVQEKKVPIDEKELSLDGGFLVPQTNSFGHTFRDYDAEGERQEGVENFYRINHINQTYDFVKKMREEYGKLNRVEMSIWECCELLNDVVDESDPDLDEPQIEHLLQTAEAIRKDYPDEDWLHLTGLIHDLGKVLNLPSFGGLPQWAVVGDTFPVGCAFDESIVHHKYFKENPDYSNPAFNTEYGVYSEGCGLDNVMMSWGHDDYMYLVANENKTTLPSAALFIIRYHSFHALHKSEAYKNLMNEEDVENLKWLQIFSLNEMAGKISSSVLLTLFIFAMVFSSILPLEAGPSTGPHQYKVPPRAPIRPSTPISKYDLYSKSKVRIDGEKVKPYYLSLIEKYFPVKLKW
;
A
#
# COMPACT_ATOMS: atom_id res chain seq x y z
N VAL A 1 42.75 -12.60 -9.32
CA VAL A 1 41.89 -12.46 -10.51
C VAL A 1 40.63 -11.78 -10.02
N GLU A 2 40.51 -10.48 -10.26
CA GLU A 2 39.28 -9.72 -9.98
C GLU A 2 38.15 -10.31 -10.83
N VAL A 3 37.03 -10.64 -10.19
CA VAL A 3 35.81 -11.04 -10.89
C VAL A 3 34.91 -9.81 -10.90
N GLN A 4 34.87 -9.13 -12.04
CA GLN A 4 33.89 -8.08 -12.32
C GLN A 4 32.51 -8.71 -12.45
N GLU A 5 31.58 -8.32 -11.59
CA GLU A 5 30.16 -8.66 -11.74
C GLU A 5 29.57 -7.91 -12.93
N LYS A 6 29.12 -8.68 -13.94
CA LYS A 6 28.34 -8.16 -15.06
C LYS A 6 26.92 -7.83 -14.56
N LYS A 7 26.57 -6.56 -14.53
CA LYS A 7 25.17 -6.12 -14.53
C LYS A 7 24.49 -6.62 -15.80
N VAL A 8 23.46 -7.45 -15.65
CA VAL A 8 22.57 -7.85 -16.75
C VAL A 8 21.58 -6.71 -16.97
N PRO A 9 21.50 -6.10 -18.17
CA PRO A 9 20.46 -5.14 -18.48
C PRO A 9 19.14 -5.90 -18.67
N ILE A 10 18.13 -5.55 -17.88
CA ILE A 10 16.76 -6.05 -18.05
C ILE A 10 16.14 -5.31 -19.24
N ASP A 11 15.67 -6.06 -20.23
CA ASP A 11 15.11 -5.58 -21.49
C ASP A 11 13.76 -4.85 -21.23
N GLU A 12 13.67 -3.59 -21.64
CA GLU A 12 12.57 -2.63 -21.34
C GLU A 12 11.27 -2.91 -22.10
N LYS A 13 10.99 -4.16 -22.51
CA LYS A 13 9.88 -4.47 -23.43
C LYS A 13 8.81 -5.44 -22.95
N GLU A 14 8.85 -5.92 -21.72
CA GLU A 14 7.94 -7.02 -21.31
C GLU A 14 7.02 -6.76 -20.12
N LEU A 15 6.61 -5.51 -19.88
CA LEU A 15 5.48 -5.19 -19.00
C LEU A 15 4.59 -4.12 -19.66
N SER A 16 3.94 -4.48 -20.77
CA SER A 16 2.82 -3.70 -21.32
C SER A 16 1.51 -4.26 -20.78
N LEU A 17 1.06 -3.76 -19.63
CA LEU A 17 -0.36 -3.77 -19.32
C LEU A 17 -0.98 -2.53 -19.97
N ASP A 18 -1.91 -2.81 -20.86
CA ASP A 18 -2.63 -1.87 -21.72
C ASP A 18 -3.21 -0.71 -20.87
N GLY A 19 -2.64 0.50 -21.02
CA GLY A 19 -3.11 1.74 -20.37
C GLY A 19 -2.31 2.26 -19.17
N GLY A 20 -1.12 1.71 -18.88
CA GLY A 20 -0.34 2.00 -17.67
C GLY A 20 0.17 3.44 -17.48
N PHE A 21 -0.21 4.05 -16.36
CA PHE A 21 0.44 5.20 -15.73
C PHE A 21 1.92 4.89 -15.44
N LEU A 22 2.84 5.78 -15.86
CA LEU A 22 4.27 5.62 -15.59
C LEU A 22 4.58 6.07 -14.15
N VAL A 23 4.77 5.11 -13.26
CA VAL A 23 5.34 5.38 -11.93
C VAL A 23 6.76 5.92 -12.14
N PRO A 24 7.08 7.11 -11.63
CA PRO A 24 8.40 7.71 -11.76
C PRO A 24 9.42 6.92 -10.97
N GLN A 25 10.63 6.82 -11.53
CA GLN A 25 11.68 5.96 -11.00
C GLN A 25 12.30 6.45 -9.68
N THR A 26 11.98 7.66 -9.17
CA THR A 26 12.65 8.23 -7.99
C THR A 26 11.74 9.00 -7.01
N ASN A 27 12.07 8.90 -5.71
CA ASN A 27 11.43 9.51 -4.54
C ASN A 27 11.86 10.97 -4.31
N SER A 28 11.38 11.57 -3.22
CA SER A 28 11.69 12.96 -2.83
C SER A 28 13.17 13.23 -2.51
N PHE A 29 13.97 12.17 -2.33
CA PHE A 29 15.42 12.19 -2.10
C PHE A 29 16.25 11.85 -3.35
N GLY A 30 15.60 11.53 -4.47
CA GLY A 30 16.27 11.20 -5.74
C GLY A 30 16.69 9.72 -5.85
N HIS A 31 16.29 8.86 -4.93
CA HIS A 31 16.53 7.40 -4.98
C HIS A 31 15.30 6.68 -5.53
N THR A 32 15.44 5.43 -5.98
CA THR A 32 14.26 4.63 -6.34
C THR A 32 13.37 4.39 -5.12
N PHE A 33 12.05 4.41 -5.32
CA PHE A 33 11.09 4.17 -4.24
C PHE A 33 11.38 2.83 -3.57
N ARG A 34 11.45 2.84 -2.22
CA ARG A 34 11.76 1.65 -1.42
C ARG A 34 13.07 0.96 -1.86
N ASP A 35 14.08 1.75 -2.19
CA ASP A 35 15.45 1.26 -2.41
C ASP A 35 16.17 1.09 -1.07
N TYR A 36 16.11 -0.13 -0.53
CA TYR A 36 16.74 -0.49 0.75
C TYR A 36 18.27 -0.66 0.63
N ASP A 37 18.81 -0.72 -0.58
CA ASP A 37 20.23 -0.89 -0.85
C ASP A 37 20.93 0.45 -1.20
N ALA A 38 20.17 1.52 -1.47
CA ALA A 38 20.72 2.85 -1.70
C ALA A 38 21.47 3.39 -0.48
N GLU A 39 22.71 3.83 -0.70
CA GLU A 39 23.50 4.52 0.32
C GLU A 39 22.78 5.81 0.76
N GLY A 40 22.40 5.89 2.03
CA GLY A 40 21.70 7.05 2.59
C GLY A 40 21.72 7.09 4.12
N GLU A 41 21.50 8.27 4.70
CA GLU A 41 21.58 8.49 6.17
C GLU A 41 20.62 7.61 6.98
N ARG A 42 19.53 7.12 6.37
CA ARG A 42 18.53 6.24 7.01
C ARG A 42 18.78 4.74 6.83
N GLN A 43 19.67 4.35 5.92
CA GLN A 43 19.82 2.94 5.51
C GLN A 43 20.13 2.02 6.70
N GLU A 44 21.09 2.40 7.54
CA GLU A 44 21.47 1.61 8.72
C GLU A 44 20.31 1.50 9.74
N GLY A 45 19.52 2.56 9.89
CA GLY A 45 18.34 2.59 10.76
C GLY A 45 17.25 1.64 10.28
N VAL A 46 16.90 1.73 8.98
CA VAL A 46 15.88 0.88 8.34
C VAL A 46 16.31 -0.59 8.32
N GLU A 47 17.58 -0.88 8.04
CA GLU A 47 18.09 -2.25 8.07
C GLU A 47 18.03 -2.85 9.49
N ASN A 48 18.47 -2.09 10.51
CA ASN A 48 18.40 -2.54 11.89
C ASN A 48 16.95 -2.67 12.38
N PHE A 49 16.04 -1.80 11.94
CA PHE A 49 14.60 -1.92 12.17
C PHE A 49 14.09 -3.28 11.67
N TYR A 50 14.32 -3.61 10.40
CA TYR A 50 13.84 -4.86 9.80
C TYR A 50 14.52 -6.08 10.40
N ARG A 51 15.80 -5.99 10.77
CA ARG A 51 16.47 -7.04 11.53
C ARG A 51 15.73 -7.36 12.83
N ILE A 52 15.41 -6.34 13.63
CA ILE A 52 14.70 -6.54 14.91
C ILE A 52 13.27 -7.05 14.67
N ASN A 53 12.56 -6.51 13.66
CA ASN A 53 11.24 -7.00 13.26
C ASN A 53 11.30 -8.49 12.92
N HIS A 54 12.14 -8.90 11.98
CA HIS A 54 12.22 -10.29 11.51
C HIS A 54 12.64 -11.26 12.61
N ILE A 55 13.47 -10.85 13.56
CA ILE A 55 13.86 -11.73 14.69
C ILE A 55 12.70 -11.96 15.65
N ASN A 56 11.87 -10.95 15.91
CA ASN A 56 10.91 -10.98 17.02
C ASN A 56 9.45 -11.26 16.59
N GLN A 57 9.11 -11.09 15.32
CA GLN A 57 7.81 -11.46 14.75
C GLN A 57 7.71 -12.98 14.62
N THR A 58 7.35 -13.64 15.72
CA THR A 58 7.10 -15.09 15.81
C THR A 58 5.60 -15.37 15.81
N TYR A 59 5.21 -16.59 15.45
CA TYR A 59 3.82 -17.03 15.48
C TYR A 59 3.18 -16.83 16.86
N ASP A 60 3.91 -17.17 17.93
CA ASP A 60 3.45 -17.00 19.31
C ASP A 60 3.34 -15.52 19.71
N PHE A 61 4.30 -14.68 19.31
CA PHE A 61 4.24 -13.24 19.54
C PHE A 61 2.98 -12.66 18.90
N VAL A 62 2.77 -12.90 17.61
CA VAL A 62 1.62 -12.35 16.88
C VAL A 62 0.30 -12.82 17.47
N LYS A 63 0.19 -14.11 17.80
CA LYS A 63 -1.01 -14.65 18.44
C LYS A 63 -1.34 -13.91 19.75
N LYS A 64 -0.33 -13.65 20.58
CA LYS A 64 -0.49 -12.88 21.83
C LYS A 64 -0.91 -11.44 21.54
N MET A 65 -0.30 -10.79 20.56
CA MET A 65 -0.65 -9.42 20.19
C MET A 65 -2.10 -9.32 19.72
N ARG A 66 -2.54 -10.22 18.84
CA ARG A 66 -3.91 -10.26 18.34
C ARG A 66 -4.92 -10.53 19.47
N GLU A 67 -4.60 -11.41 20.43
CA GLU A 67 -5.43 -11.64 21.61
C GLU A 67 -5.53 -10.40 22.51
N GLU A 68 -4.42 -9.70 22.74
CA GLU A 68 -4.38 -8.52 23.60
C GLU A 68 -5.13 -7.34 22.97
N TYR A 69 -4.80 -7.04 21.72
CA TYR A 69 -5.26 -5.84 21.03
C TYR A 69 -6.61 -6.01 20.33
N GLY A 70 -7.03 -7.24 20.01
CA GLY A 70 -8.38 -7.52 19.52
C GLY A 70 -9.50 -7.21 20.52
N LYS A 71 -9.16 -6.92 21.78
CA LYS A 71 -10.13 -6.50 22.81
C LYS A 71 -10.64 -5.07 22.60
N LEU A 72 -9.88 -4.24 21.88
CA LEU A 72 -10.20 -2.84 21.56
C LEU A 72 -10.73 -2.06 22.77
N ASN A 73 -9.99 -2.11 23.88
CA ASN A 73 -10.42 -1.57 25.17
C ASN A 73 -9.47 -0.52 25.73
N ARG A 74 -8.70 0.13 24.86
CA ARG A 74 -7.70 1.14 25.26
C ARG A 74 -8.29 2.53 25.24
N VAL A 75 -8.90 2.93 24.10
CA VAL A 75 -9.41 4.28 23.89
C VAL A 75 -10.73 4.23 23.13
N GLU A 76 -11.64 5.17 23.43
CA GLU A 76 -12.84 5.40 22.62
C GLU A 76 -12.75 6.78 21.94
N MET A 77 -12.66 6.78 20.61
CA MET A 77 -12.50 8.00 19.81
C MET A 77 -13.01 7.82 18.38
N SER A 78 -13.26 8.92 17.70
CA SER A 78 -13.62 8.96 16.29
C SER A 78 -12.38 8.77 15.41
N ILE A 79 -12.59 8.43 14.14
CA ILE A 79 -11.51 8.34 13.14
C ILE A 79 -10.78 9.67 13.01
N TRP A 80 -11.49 10.80 13.03
CA TRP A 80 -10.83 12.10 12.85
C TRP A 80 -9.96 12.50 14.05
N GLU A 81 -10.41 12.21 15.28
CA GLU A 81 -9.57 12.38 16.47
C GLU A 81 -8.31 11.50 16.38
N CYS A 82 -8.41 10.29 15.81
CA CYS A 82 -7.25 9.43 15.53
C CYS A 82 -6.27 10.06 14.54
N CYS A 83 -6.77 10.63 13.43
CA CYS A 83 -5.92 11.34 12.47
C CYS A 83 -5.15 12.49 13.15
N GLU A 84 -5.82 13.26 14.01
CA GLU A 84 -5.22 14.38 14.74
C GLU A 84 -4.15 13.90 15.75
N LEU A 85 -4.34 12.74 16.40
CA LEU A 85 -3.35 12.15 17.31
C LEU A 85 -2.06 11.68 16.63
N LEU A 86 -2.14 11.23 15.38
CA LEU A 86 -0.97 10.73 14.64
C LEU A 86 -0.04 11.83 14.12
N ASN A 87 -0.40 13.10 14.29
CA ASN A 87 0.43 14.22 13.86
C ASN A 87 1.83 14.25 14.52
N ASP A 88 2.00 13.59 15.67
CA ASP A 88 3.25 13.50 16.42
C ASP A 88 4.05 12.19 16.17
N VAL A 89 3.58 11.31 15.28
CA VAL A 89 4.23 10.02 14.97
C VAL A 89 5.01 10.13 13.66
N VAL A 90 6.28 9.71 13.67
CA VAL A 90 7.15 9.58 12.49
C VAL A 90 7.45 8.10 12.27
N ASP A 91 7.28 7.60 11.05
CA ASP A 91 7.52 6.20 10.69
C ASP A 91 9.02 5.93 10.48
N GLU A 92 9.61 5.04 11.28
CA GLU A 92 11.05 4.70 11.20
C GLU A 92 11.39 3.67 10.12
N SER A 93 10.38 2.98 9.56
CA SER A 93 10.56 1.98 8.51
C SER A 93 10.54 2.55 7.09
N ASP A 94 9.95 3.73 6.92
CA ASP A 94 9.77 4.37 5.62
C ASP A 94 11.06 5.13 5.21
N PRO A 95 11.78 4.69 4.15
CA PRO A 95 12.94 5.42 3.65
C PRO A 95 12.56 6.72 2.92
N ASP A 96 11.28 6.95 2.66
CA ASP A 96 10.75 7.97 1.76
C ASP A 96 9.99 9.11 2.49
N LEU A 97 9.71 9.01 3.79
CA LEU A 97 8.81 9.93 4.53
C LEU A 97 9.48 10.69 5.69
N ASP A 98 9.38 12.03 5.66
CA ASP A 98 9.78 12.96 6.76
C ASP A 98 8.60 13.79 7.30
N GLU A 99 7.41 13.61 6.74
CA GLU A 99 6.23 14.44 7.00
C GLU A 99 5.36 13.87 8.14
N PRO A 100 4.60 14.72 8.87
CA PRO A 100 3.64 14.23 9.85
C PRO A 100 2.65 13.25 9.22
N GLN A 101 2.33 12.18 9.94
CA GLN A 101 1.52 11.07 9.42
C GLN A 101 0.17 11.53 8.83
N ILE A 102 -0.50 12.54 9.42
CA ILE A 102 -1.78 13.06 8.90
C ILE A 102 -1.67 13.63 7.49
N GLU A 103 -0.53 14.22 7.13
CA GLU A 103 -0.29 14.77 5.79
C GLU A 103 -0.23 13.62 4.77
N HIS A 104 0.48 12.53 5.09
CA HIS A 104 0.52 11.32 4.25
C HIS A 104 -0.88 10.71 4.04
N LEU A 105 -1.69 10.64 5.10
CA LEU A 105 -3.07 10.14 5.00
C LEU A 105 -3.90 10.99 4.02
N LEU A 106 -3.82 12.32 4.14
CA LEU A 106 -4.55 13.24 3.28
C LEU A 106 -4.02 13.23 1.83
N GLN A 107 -2.71 13.17 1.64
CA GLN A 107 -2.10 13.06 0.30
C GLN A 107 -2.55 11.78 -0.41
N THR A 108 -2.54 10.65 0.30
CA THR A 108 -3.00 9.36 -0.25
C THR A 108 -4.49 9.44 -0.60
N ALA A 109 -5.32 9.93 0.31
CA ALA A 109 -6.77 10.03 0.10
C ALA A 109 -7.13 10.99 -1.06
N GLU A 110 -6.48 12.15 -1.15
CA GLU A 110 -6.74 13.12 -2.22
C GLU A 110 -6.20 12.66 -3.59
N ALA A 111 -5.08 11.93 -3.62
CA ALA A 111 -4.58 11.30 -4.85
C ALA A 111 -5.58 10.28 -5.39
N ILE A 112 -6.07 9.39 -4.54
CA ILE A 112 -7.11 8.41 -4.90
C ILE A 112 -8.38 9.14 -5.35
N ARG A 113 -8.83 10.16 -4.61
CA ARG A 113 -10.03 10.92 -4.95
C ARG A 113 -9.95 11.59 -6.31
N LYS A 114 -8.76 12.02 -6.73
CA LYS A 114 -8.53 12.60 -8.05
C LYS A 114 -8.69 11.54 -9.15
N ASP A 115 -8.12 10.36 -8.95
CA ASP A 115 -8.03 9.32 -9.99
C ASP A 115 -9.30 8.44 -10.03
N TYR A 116 -10.01 8.30 -8.92
CA TYR A 116 -11.19 7.45 -8.74
C TYR A 116 -12.39 8.22 -8.13
N PRO A 117 -12.84 9.35 -8.71
CA PRO A 117 -13.75 10.29 -8.05
C PRO A 117 -15.11 9.71 -7.63
N ASP A 118 -15.52 8.59 -8.20
CA ASP A 118 -16.79 7.91 -7.92
C ASP A 118 -16.66 6.81 -6.84
N GLU A 119 -15.45 6.49 -6.37
CA GLU A 119 -15.17 5.41 -5.40
C GLU A 119 -14.90 5.96 -3.99
N ASP A 120 -15.93 6.57 -3.39
CA ASP A 120 -15.78 7.28 -2.12
C ASP A 120 -15.30 6.41 -0.93
N TRP A 121 -15.61 5.12 -0.92
CA TRP A 121 -15.05 4.16 0.02
C TRP A 121 -13.52 4.03 -0.08
N LEU A 122 -12.96 4.15 -1.29
CA LEU A 122 -11.53 4.04 -1.55
C LEU A 122 -10.81 5.31 -1.08
N HIS A 123 -11.45 6.47 -1.18
CA HIS A 123 -10.92 7.72 -0.63
C HIS A 123 -10.79 7.62 0.88
N LEU A 124 -11.83 7.12 1.55
CA LEU A 124 -11.79 6.88 2.99
C LEU A 124 -10.75 5.82 3.36
N THR A 125 -10.61 4.77 2.57
CA THR A 125 -9.56 3.76 2.75
C THR A 125 -8.17 4.40 2.75
N GLY A 126 -7.90 5.31 1.80
CA GLY A 126 -6.68 6.12 1.77
C GLY A 126 -6.47 6.97 3.03
N LEU A 127 -7.52 7.54 3.59
CA LEU A 127 -7.41 8.33 4.82
C LEU A 127 -7.08 7.45 6.04
N ILE A 128 -7.57 6.22 6.08
CA ILE A 128 -7.55 5.42 7.33
C ILE A 128 -6.53 4.28 7.37
N HIS A 129 -5.93 3.90 6.24
CA HIS A 129 -5.08 2.70 6.11
C HIS A 129 -4.00 2.62 7.21
N ASP A 130 -3.38 3.76 7.50
CA ASP A 130 -2.24 3.87 8.40
C ASP A 130 -2.62 4.21 9.86
N LEU A 131 -3.92 4.28 10.18
CA LEU A 131 -4.37 4.70 11.51
C LEU A 131 -3.98 3.70 12.61
N GLY A 132 -3.65 2.47 12.27
CA GLY A 132 -3.14 1.48 13.22
C GLY A 132 -1.80 1.87 13.85
N LYS A 133 -1.09 2.86 13.30
CA LYS A 133 0.15 3.42 13.87
C LYS A 133 -0.03 4.04 15.26
N VAL A 134 -1.28 4.25 15.70
CA VAL A 134 -1.54 4.70 17.08
C VAL A 134 -0.99 3.76 18.13
N LEU A 135 -0.72 2.49 17.80
CA LEU A 135 -0.05 1.52 18.67
C LEU A 135 1.30 2.02 19.24
N ASN A 136 1.99 2.94 18.56
CA ASN A 136 3.22 3.57 19.06
C ASN A 136 2.97 4.56 20.21
N LEU A 137 1.74 5.04 20.38
CA LEU A 137 1.40 6.02 21.41
C LEU A 137 1.21 5.33 22.77
N PRO A 138 1.65 5.94 23.88
CA PRO A 138 1.52 5.36 25.22
C PRO A 138 0.09 4.95 25.61
N SER A 139 -0.93 5.70 25.18
CA SER A 139 -2.35 5.37 25.43
C SER A 139 -2.80 4.07 24.76
N PHE A 140 -2.09 3.64 23.73
CA PHE A 140 -2.35 2.40 23.00
C PHE A 140 -1.34 1.30 23.34
N GLY A 141 -0.48 1.52 24.33
CA GLY A 141 0.51 0.56 24.81
C GLY A 141 1.96 0.92 24.49
N GLY A 142 2.21 1.91 23.64
CA GLY A 142 3.57 2.40 23.37
C GLY A 142 4.47 1.32 22.77
N LEU A 143 3.95 0.58 21.79
CA LEU A 143 4.70 -0.51 21.17
C LEU A 143 5.93 0.03 20.43
N PRO A 144 7.03 -0.74 20.40
CA PRO A 144 8.18 -0.38 19.58
C PRO A 144 7.79 -0.40 18.09
N GLN A 145 8.40 0.47 17.29
CA GLN A 145 8.09 0.63 15.86
C GLN A 145 8.10 -0.70 15.10
N TRP A 146 9.05 -1.60 15.39
CA TRP A 146 9.14 -2.90 14.71
C TRP A 146 7.89 -3.79 14.90
N ALA A 147 7.09 -3.54 15.93
CA ALA A 147 5.82 -4.23 16.21
C ALA A 147 4.60 -3.42 15.76
N VAL A 148 4.79 -2.37 14.95
CA VAL A 148 3.72 -1.49 14.46
C VAL A 148 3.83 -1.22 12.97
N VAL A 149 4.98 -0.78 12.48
CA VAL A 149 5.18 -0.35 11.07
C VAL A 149 5.99 -1.38 10.27
N GLY A 150 6.24 -1.08 9.00
CA GLY A 150 7.06 -1.89 8.10
C GLY A 150 6.29 -2.94 7.29
N ASP A 151 6.97 -3.50 6.30
CA ASP A 151 6.43 -4.52 5.40
C ASP A 151 6.00 -5.77 6.20
N THR A 152 4.82 -6.30 5.89
CA THR A 152 4.22 -7.45 6.59
C THR A 152 4.48 -8.76 5.85
N PHE A 153 4.43 -9.87 6.58
CA PHE A 153 4.65 -11.22 6.05
C PHE A 153 3.89 -12.27 6.87
N PRO A 154 3.52 -13.43 6.30
CA PRO A 154 2.91 -14.52 7.05
C PRO A 154 3.87 -15.08 8.10
N VAL A 155 3.39 -15.29 9.33
CA VAL A 155 4.08 -16.08 10.36
C VAL A 155 3.46 -17.48 10.42
N GLY A 156 4.20 -18.48 10.91
CA GLY A 156 3.69 -19.86 11.00
C GLY A 156 3.79 -20.68 9.72
N CYS A 157 4.42 -20.14 8.68
CA CYS A 157 4.90 -20.85 7.49
C CYS A 157 6.30 -20.33 7.10
N ALA A 158 6.91 -20.91 6.08
CA ALA A 158 8.24 -20.51 5.63
C ALA A 158 8.27 -19.04 5.16
N PHE A 159 9.38 -18.35 5.48
CA PHE A 159 9.62 -16.98 5.04
C PHE A 159 10.20 -16.97 3.61
N ASP A 160 9.49 -16.34 2.69
CA ASP A 160 9.85 -16.23 1.27
C ASP A 160 11.01 -15.25 1.06
N GLU A 161 11.92 -15.56 0.14
CA GLU A 161 13.13 -14.76 -0.11
C GLU A 161 12.84 -13.34 -0.64
N SER A 162 11.61 -13.08 -1.13
CA SER A 162 11.18 -11.76 -1.57
C SER A 162 10.88 -10.77 -0.44
N ILE A 163 10.81 -11.23 0.82
CA ILE A 163 10.66 -10.35 1.97
C ILE A 163 11.95 -9.52 2.13
N VAL A 164 11.79 -8.20 2.32
CA VAL A 164 12.91 -7.27 2.52
C VAL A 164 13.87 -7.79 3.59
N HIS A 165 15.19 -7.66 3.39
CA HIS A 165 16.22 -8.13 4.31
C HIS A 165 16.02 -9.56 4.87
N HIS A 166 15.55 -10.50 4.02
CA HIS A 166 15.27 -11.91 4.37
C HIS A 166 16.39 -12.60 5.17
N LYS A 167 17.65 -12.23 4.91
CA LYS A 167 18.84 -12.76 5.60
C LYS A 167 18.73 -12.82 7.13
N TYR A 168 17.97 -11.91 7.75
CA TYR A 168 17.80 -11.85 9.20
C TYR A 168 16.83 -12.87 9.78
N PHE A 169 15.97 -13.50 8.97
CA PHE A 169 15.09 -14.57 9.47
C PHE A 169 15.86 -15.77 10.01
N LYS A 170 17.12 -15.98 9.62
CA LYS A 170 17.97 -17.04 10.20
C LYS A 170 18.13 -16.96 11.72
N GLU A 171 17.93 -15.77 12.29
CA GLU A 171 17.96 -15.52 13.74
C GLU A 171 16.58 -15.65 14.41
N ASN A 172 15.48 -15.72 13.64
CA ASN A 172 14.14 -15.94 14.16
C ASN A 172 13.98 -17.40 14.62
N PRO A 173 13.46 -17.66 15.84
CA PRO A 173 13.28 -19.03 16.32
C PRO A 173 12.34 -19.89 15.45
N ASP A 174 11.38 -19.27 14.75
CA ASP A 174 10.44 -19.97 13.88
C ASP A 174 11.05 -20.41 12.54
N TYR A 175 12.17 -19.81 12.11
CA TYR A 175 12.81 -20.13 10.84
C TYR A 175 13.26 -21.60 10.73
N SER A 176 13.73 -22.16 11.85
CA SER A 176 14.16 -23.55 11.92
C SER A 176 13.15 -24.48 12.60
N ASN A 177 11.99 -23.96 12.98
CA ASN A 177 10.94 -24.72 13.65
C ASN A 177 10.24 -25.65 12.65
N PRO A 178 10.26 -26.99 12.84
CA PRO A 178 9.66 -27.94 11.89
C PRO A 178 8.13 -27.79 11.74
N ALA A 179 7.46 -27.10 12.68
CA ALA A 179 6.03 -26.79 12.54
C ALA A 179 5.76 -25.65 11.54
N PHE A 180 6.74 -24.77 11.30
CA PHE A 180 6.56 -23.53 10.56
C PHE A 180 7.46 -23.44 9.32
N ASN A 181 8.59 -24.13 9.28
CA ASN A 181 9.60 -23.98 8.21
C ASN A 181 9.26 -24.68 6.88
N THR A 182 8.00 -25.02 6.65
CA THR A 182 7.51 -25.59 5.38
C THR A 182 6.65 -24.55 4.66
N GLU A 183 6.41 -24.75 3.37
CA GLU A 183 5.63 -23.84 2.52
C GLU A 183 4.29 -23.45 3.16
N TYR A 184 3.58 -24.40 3.76
CA TYR A 184 2.29 -24.15 4.41
C TYR A 184 2.39 -24.03 5.93
N GLY A 185 3.40 -24.64 6.56
CA GLY A 185 3.52 -24.67 8.02
C GLY A 185 2.21 -25.11 8.70
N VAL A 186 1.54 -24.21 9.40
CA VAL A 186 0.24 -24.47 10.06
C VAL A 186 -0.99 -24.28 9.16
N TYR A 187 -0.82 -23.79 7.94
CA TYR A 187 -1.90 -23.47 7.00
C TYR A 187 -2.17 -24.61 6.01
N SER A 188 -3.16 -24.40 5.15
CA SER A 188 -3.43 -25.25 4.00
C SER A 188 -3.46 -24.42 2.71
N GLU A 189 -3.22 -25.08 1.58
CA GLU A 189 -3.36 -24.46 0.26
C GLU A 189 -4.75 -23.83 0.10
N GLY A 190 -4.78 -22.60 -0.42
CA GLY A 190 -6.01 -21.85 -0.68
C GLY A 190 -6.87 -21.57 0.55
N CYS A 191 -6.30 -21.56 1.76
CA CYS A 191 -7.06 -21.36 2.99
C CYS A 191 -7.71 -19.98 3.11
N GLY A 192 -7.29 -19.01 2.31
CA GLY A 192 -7.69 -17.62 2.42
C GLY A 192 -6.77 -16.86 3.35
N LEU A 193 -6.35 -15.66 2.94
CA LEU A 193 -5.46 -14.82 3.74
C LEU A 193 -6.10 -14.41 5.08
N ASP A 194 -7.43 -14.38 5.15
CA ASP A 194 -8.14 -14.12 6.39
C ASP A 194 -7.81 -15.12 7.52
N ASN A 195 -7.49 -16.37 7.14
CA ASN A 195 -7.05 -17.46 8.01
C ASN A 195 -5.54 -17.51 8.23
N VAL A 196 -4.77 -16.64 7.55
CA VAL A 196 -3.32 -16.52 7.71
C VAL A 196 -3.00 -15.50 8.81
N MET A 197 -2.12 -15.88 9.71
CA MET A 197 -1.58 -14.97 10.71
C MET A 197 -0.45 -14.15 10.07
N MET A 198 -0.65 -12.85 9.93
CA MET A 198 0.35 -11.91 9.41
C MET A 198 1.19 -11.36 10.56
N SER A 199 2.45 -10.99 10.31
CA SER A 199 3.28 -10.26 11.27
C SER A 199 2.49 -9.07 11.85
N TRP A 200 2.58 -8.88 13.17
CA TRP A 200 1.71 -7.94 13.88
C TRP A 200 2.11 -6.50 13.58
N GLY A 201 1.14 -5.66 13.25
CA GLY A 201 1.35 -4.25 12.96
C GLY A 201 0.06 -3.45 12.75
N HIS A 202 0.21 -2.26 12.19
CA HIS A 202 -0.85 -1.29 11.94
C HIS A 202 -1.93 -1.82 10.99
N ASP A 203 -1.57 -2.57 9.94
CA ASP A 203 -2.52 -3.18 9.01
C ASP A 203 -3.57 -4.03 9.75
N ASP A 204 -3.09 -5.01 10.52
CA ASP A 204 -3.94 -6.01 11.16
C ASP A 204 -4.74 -5.39 12.32
N TYR A 205 -4.13 -4.48 13.06
CA TYR A 205 -4.82 -3.74 14.12
C TYR A 205 -5.91 -2.81 13.57
N MET A 206 -5.64 -2.05 12.50
CA MET A 206 -6.64 -1.18 11.90
C MET A 206 -7.78 -1.98 11.25
N TYR A 207 -7.47 -3.15 10.66
CA TYR A 207 -8.48 -4.11 10.22
C TYR A 207 -9.38 -4.56 11.39
N LEU A 208 -8.80 -4.93 12.54
CA LEU A 208 -9.57 -5.31 13.74
C LEU A 208 -10.46 -4.15 14.22
N VAL A 209 -9.93 -2.93 14.28
CA VAL A 209 -10.70 -1.73 14.64
C VAL A 209 -11.88 -1.57 13.68
N ALA A 210 -11.67 -1.66 12.37
CA ALA A 210 -12.73 -1.50 11.40
C ALA A 210 -13.80 -2.60 11.49
N ASN A 211 -13.36 -3.86 11.56
CA ASN A 211 -14.25 -5.02 11.59
C ASN A 211 -15.06 -5.11 12.89
N GLU A 212 -14.44 -4.87 14.05
CA GLU A 212 -15.13 -4.98 15.33
C GLU A 212 -16.05 -3.80 15.62
N ASN A 213 -15.75 -2.61 15.09
CA ASN A 213 -16.67 -1.47 15.10
C ASN A 213 -17.73 -1.53 13.99
N LYS A 214 -17.83 -2.65 13.26
CA LYS A 214 -18.90 -2.94 12.30
C LYS A 214 -19.01 -1.88 11.20
N THR A 215 -17.87 -1.50 10.62
CA THR A 215 -17.85 -0.63 9.44
C THR A 215 -18.74 -1.18 8.33
N THR A 216 -19.26 -0.28 7.49
CA THR A 216 -19.99 -0.63 6.26
C THR A 216 -19.12 -0.52 5.01
N LEU A 217 -17.80 -0.33 5.17
CA LEU A 217 -16.85 -0.39 4.07
C LEU A 217 -16.92 -1.77 3.35
N PRO A 218 -16.69 -1.81 2.02
CA PRO A 218 -16.69 -3.06 1.27
C PRO A 218 -15.50 -3.96 1.65
N SER A 219 -15.58 -5.25 1.33
CA SER A 219 -14.50 -6.22 1.60
C SER A 219 -13.17 -5.81 0.98
N ALA A 220 -13.19 -5.21 -0.22
CA ALA A 220 -12.01 -4.66 -0.87
C ALA A 220 -11.28 -3.61 -0.02
N ALA A 221 -12.00 -2.74 0.69
CA ALA A 221 -11.41 -1.75 1.59
C ALA A 221 -10.73 -2.41 2.79
N LEU A 222 -11.40 -3.39 3.40
CA LEU A 222 -10.85 -4.14 4.53
C LEU A 222 -9.63 -4.97 4.12
N PHE A 223 -9.63 -5.51 2.90
CA PHE A 223 -8.50 -6.22 2.32
C PHE A 223 -7.31 -5.28 2.10
N ILE A 224 -7.53 -4.09 1.53
CA ILE A 224 -6.48 -3.07 1.40
C ILE A 224 -5.89 -2.74 2.77
N ILE A 225 -6.73 -2.38 3.75
CA ILE A 225 -6.25 -2.01 5.10
C ILE A 225 -5.39 -3.11 5.70
N ARG A 226 -5.80 -4.38 5.58
CA ARG A 226 -5.12 -5.51 6.21
C ARG A 226 -3.83 -5.96 5.50
N TYR A 227 -3.65 -5.65 4.21
CA TYR A 227 -2.57 -6.21 3.40
C TYR A 227 -1.77 -5.18 2.58
N HIS A 228 -1.96 -3.88 2.80
CA HIS A 228 -1.24 -2.84 2.06
C HIS A 228 0.26 -2.80 2.35
N SER A 229 0.71 -3.35 3.49
CA SER A 229 2.12 -3.56 3.79
C SER A 229 2.65 -4.91 3.32
N PHE A 230 1.83 -5.79 2.73
CA PHE A 230 2.24 -7.14 2.33
C PHE A 230 2.94 -7.17 0.96
N HIS A 231 4.07 -6.46 0.84
CA HIS A 231 4.77 -6.26 -0.44
C HIS A 231 5.23 -7.56 -1.11
N ALA A 232 5.61 -8.58 -0.33
CA ALA A 232 5.96 -9.89 -0.89
C ALA A 232 4.81 -10.47 -1.74
N LEU A 233 3.54 -10.23 -1.38
CA LEU A 233 2.39 -10.64 -2.17
C LEU A 233 2.17 -9.74 -3.38
N HIS A 234 1.94 -8.44 -3.16
CA HIS A 234 1.41 -7.57 -4.22
C HIS A 234 2.49 -6.96 -5.14
N LYS A 235 3.77 -7.05 -4.77
CA LYS A 235 4.92 -6.63 -5.60
C LYS A 235 5.71 -7.81 -6.16
N SER A 236 5.92 -8.85 -5.36
CA SER A 236 6.78 -10.00 -5.70
C SER A 236 6.01 -11.27 -6.06
N GLU A 237 4.67 -11.24 -6.00
CA GLU A 237 3.78 -12.36 -6.33
C GLU A 237 3.96 -13.63 -5.46
N ALA A 238 4.63 -13.52 -4.32
CA ALA A 238 4.78 -14.61 -3.35
C ALA A 238 3.47 -14.89 -2.60
N TYR A 239 3.37 -16.05 -1.94
CA TYR A 239 2.25 -16.46 -1.09
C TYR A 239 0.86 -16.58 -1.77
N LYS A 240 0.79 -16.50 -3.11
CA LYS A 240 -0.47 -16.72 -3.86
C LYS A 240 -1.11 -18.08 -3.62
N ASN A 241 -0.33 -19.08 -3.22
CA ASN A 241 -0.78 -20.41 -2.84
C ASN A 241 -1.66 -20.43 -1.57
N LEU A 242 -1.64 -19.37 -0.75
CA LEU A 242 -2.50 -19.24 0.43
C LEU A 242 -3.84 -18.54 0.12
N MET A 243 -3.94 -17.85 -1.02
CA MET A 243 -5.11 -17.04 -1.39
C MET A 243 -6.31 -17.89 -1.80
N ASN A 244 -7.50 -17.44 -1.43
CA ASN A 244 -8.76 -17.96 -1.98
C ASN A 244 -9.27 -17.07 -3.15
N GLU A 245 -10.43 -17.41 -3.72
CA GLU A 245 -11.02 -16.66 -4.86
C GLU A 245 -11.34 -15.19 -4.51
N GLU A 246 -11.79 -14.91 -3.28
CA GLU A 246 -12.10 -13.54 -2.85
C GLU A 246 -10.82 -12.70 -2.71
N ASP A 247 -9.75 -13.28 -2.17
CA ASP A 247 -8.45 -12.60 -2.06
C ASP A 247 -7.92 -12.21 -3.44
N VAL A 248 -8.09 -13.08 -4.46
CA VAL A 248 -7.65 -12.82 -5.83
C VAL A 248 -8.40 -11.63 -6.45
N GLU A 249 -9.69 -11.49 -6.17
CA GLU A 249 -10.46 -10.34 -6.63
C GLU A 249 -10.08 -9.05 -5.89
N ASN A 250 -9.88 -9.13 -4.58
CA ASN A 250 -9.49 -7.95 -3.78
C ASN A 250 -8.04 -7.51 -4.02
N LEU A 251 -7.15 -8.42 -4.42
CA LEU A 251 -5.76 -8.09 -4.77
C LEU A 251 -5.68 -7.06 -5.91
N LYS A 252 -6.64 -7.06 -6.83
CA LYS A 252 -6.72 -6.06 -7.91
C LYS A 252 -6.89 -4.65 -7.36
N TRP A 253 -7.72 -4.49 -6.33
CA TRP A 253 -7.93 -3.22 -5.65
C TRP A 253 -6.72 -2.81 -4.81
N LEU A 254 -6.06 -3.77 -4.18
CA LEU A 254 -4.81 -3.51 -3.46
C LEU A 254 -3.71 -3.00 -4.39
N GLN A 255 -3.54 -3.58 -5.57
CA GLN A 255 -2.58 -3.10 -6.56
C GLN A 255 -2.89 -1.67 -7.03
N ILE A 256 -4.18 -1.35 -7.24
CA ILE A 256 -4.62 0.03 -7.53
C ILE A 256 -4.24 0.97 -6.38
N PHE A 257 -4.52 0.57 -5.14
CA PHE A 257 -4.22 1.38 -3.97
C PHE A 257 -2.73 1.67 -3.83
N SER A 258 -1.87 0.64 -3.91
CA SER A 258 -0.41 0.80 -3.77
C SER A 258 0.19 1.72 -4.83
N LEU A 259 -0.35 1.73 -6.05
CA LEU A 259 0.09 2.67 -7.10
C LEU A 259 -0.21 4.14 -6.73
N ASN A 260 -1.37 4.40 -6.14
CA ASN A 260 -1.78 5.74 -5.73
C ASN A 260 -1.05 6.22 -4.47
N GLU A 261 -0.80 5.33 -3.52
CA GLU A 261 0.00 5.61 -2.32
C GLU A 261 1.42 6.08 -2.71
N MET A 262 2.07 5.36 -3.64
CA MET A 262 3.38 5.78 -4.16
C MET A 262 3.32 7.12 -4.88
N ALA A 263 2.25 7.41 -5.64
CA ALA A 263 2.08 8.67 -6.35
C ALA A 263 1.97 9.89 -5.40
N GLY A 264 1.40 9.69 -4.20
CA GLY A 264 1.34 10.72 -3.15
C GLY A 264 2.73 11.13 -2.64
N LYS A 265 3.69 10.21 -2.59
CA LYS A 265 5.02 10.41 -1.95
C LYS A 265 6.06 11.13 -2.81
N ILE A 266 5.71 11.62 -4.02
CA ILE A 266 6.72 12.08 -4.99
C ILE A 266 6.85 13.61 -5.06
N SER A 267 8.09 14.12 -5.16
CA SER A 267 8.41 15.55 -5.34
C SER A 267 8.29 16.03 -6.79
N SER A 268 7.85 17.28 -6.98
CA SER A 268 7.68 17.99 -8.26
C SER A 268 8.99 18.24 -9.07
N SER A 269 10.17 17.96 -8.51
CA SER A 269 11.45 18.45 -9.03
C SER A 269 12.11 17.59 -10.13
N VAL A 270 11.70 16.34 -10.34
CA VAL A 270 12.35 15.43 -11.33
C VAL A 270 11.72 15.52 -12.73
N LEU A 271 10.64 16.27 -12.87
CA LEU A 271 9.79 16.23 -14.06
C LEU A 271 10.21 17.17 -15.19
N LEU A 272 10.96 18.22 -14.88
CA LEU A 272 11.36 19.24 -15.85
C LEU A 272 12.35 18.69 -16.90
N THR A 273 13.15 17.68 -16.52
CA THR A 273 14.16 17.08 -17.41
C THR A 273 13.54 16.17 -18.48
N LEU A 274 12.42 15.50 -18.16
CA LEU A 274 11.69 14.64 -19.10
C LEU A 274 10.83 15.44 -20.10
N PHE A 275 10.40 16.65 -19.72
CA PHE A 275 9.64 17.55 -20.60
C PHE A 275 10.45 18.04 -21.80
N ILE A 276 11.76 18.26 -21.64
CA ILE A 276 12.64 18.70 -22.72
C ILE A 276 12.89 17.57 -23.73
N PHE A 277 12.94 16.31 -23.28
CA PHE A 277 13.16 15.16 -24.16
C PHE A 277 11.93 14.84 -25.03
N ALA A 278 10.72 14.99 -24.49
CA ALA A 278 9.48 14.72 -25.21
C ALA A 278 9.18 15.76 -26.32
N MET A 279 9.52 17.04 -26.12
CA MET A 279 9.29 18.07 -27.14
C MET A 279 10.20 17.92 -28.37
N VAL A 280 11.41 17.37 -28.21
CA VAL A 280 12.34 17.16 -29.33
C VAL A 280 11.87 16.02 -30.25
N PHE A 281 11.14 15.02 -29.74
CA PHE A 281 10.70 13.87 -30.53
C PHE A 281 9.39 14.05 -31.28
N SER A 282 8.48 14.95 -30.86
CA SER A 282 7.24 15.23 -31.60
C SER A 282 7.41 16.12 -32.84
N SER A 283 8.65 16.51 -33.19
CA SER A 283 8.92 17.40 -34.33
C SER A 283 9.21 16.66 -35.65
N ILE A 284 9.22 15.32 -35.64
CA ILE A 284 9.60 14.52 -36.80
C ILE A 284 8.55 13.42 -37.00
N LEU A 285 7.53 13.70 -37.82
CA LEU A 285 6.93 12.81 -38.84
C LEU A 285 5.58 13.42 -39.33
N PRO A 286 5.36 13.55 -40.66
CA PRO A 286 4.12 14.09 -41.20
C PRO A 286 3.01 13.03 -41.32
N LEU A 287 1.76 13.42 -41.01
CA LEU A 287 0.54 12.65 -41.24
C LEU A 287 0.06 12.77 -42.70
N GLU A 288 -0.21 11.64 -43.36
CA GLU A 288 -1.07 11.58 -44.55
C GLU A 288 -2.50 11.15 -44.16
N ALA A 289 -3.49 11.79 -44.78
CA ALA A 289 -4.91 11.59 -44.55
C ALA A 289 -5.59 10.95 -45.79
N GLY A 290 -6.60 10.10 -45.57
CA GLY A 290 -7.50 9.57 -46.61
C GLY A 290 -8.95 9.43 -46.09
N PRO A 291 -10.02 9.70 -46.89
CA PRO A 291 -11.38 9.84 -46.34
C PRO A 291 -12.48 8.86 -46.86
N SER A 292 -13.55 8.75 -46.05
CA SER A 292 -14.99 8.50 -46.37
C SER A 292 -15.44 7.04 -46.68
N THR A 293 -16.67 6.53 -46.49
CA THR A 293 -18.08 7.04 -46.42
C THR A 293 -19.06 5.94 -45.86
N GLY A 294 -20.23 6.34 -45.32
CA GLY A 294 -21.56 5.71 -45.60
C GLY A 294 -22.23 4.75 -44.58
N PRO A 295 -23.59 4.61 -44.53
CA PRO A 295 -24.36 4.71 -43.26
C PRO A 295 -25.35 3.57 -42.86
N HIS A 296 -25.69 3.56 -41.55
CA HIS A 296 -26.91 3.17 -40.80
C HIS A 296 -27.76 1.90 -41.11
N GLN A 297 -27.91 1.04 -40.08
CA GLN A 297 -29.18 0.37 -39.69
C GLN A 297 -29.26 0.21 -38.15
N TYR A 298 -30.45 0.44 -37.56
CA TYR A 298 -30.80 0.26 -36.14
C TYR A 298 -31.47 -1.10 -35.90
N LYS A 299 -31.15 -1.82 -34.78
CA LYS A 299 -32.01 -2.83 -34.12
C LYS A 299 -31.56 -3.13 -32.67
N VAL A 300 -32.51 -2.96 -31.72
CA VAL A 300 -32.78 -3.59 -30.39
C VAL A 300 -31.63 -3.73 -29.35
N PRO A 301 -31.80 -3.32 -28.06
CA PRO A 301 -30.69 -3.23 -27.10
C PRO A 301 -30.36 -4.58 -26.43
N PRO A 302 -29.09 -5.00 -26.36
CA PRO A 302 -28.64 -5.98 -25.40
C PRO A 302 -28.26 -5.32 -24.06
N ARG A 303 -28.31 -6.12 -22.99
CA ARG A 303 -27.89 -5.80 -21.60
C ARG A 303 -26.68 -4.88 -21.56
N ALA A 304 -26.71 -3.90 -20.64
CA ALA A 304 -25.62 -2.97 -20.40
C ALA A 304 -24.29 -3.74 -20.27
N PRO A 305 -23.36 -3.60 -21.22
CA PRO A 305 -22.00 -4.05 -21.00
C PRO A 305 -21.38 -3.15 -19.93
N ILE A 306 -20.56 -3.74 -19.07
CA ILE A 306 -19.57 -3.01 -18.29
C ILE A 306 -18.87 -2.08 -19.27
N ARG A 307 -19.10 -0.76 -19.12
CA ARG A 307 -18.47 0.21 -20.01
C ARG A 307 -16.97 0.02 -19.84
N PRO A 308 -16.18 -0.12 -20.94
CA PRO A 308 -14.75 0.08 -20.82
C PRO A 308 -14.59 1.47 -20.24
N SER A 309 -13.97 1.54 -19.06
CA SER A 309 -13.52 2.80 -18.47
C SER A 309 -12.85 3.60 -19.57
N THR A 310 -13.33 4.82 -19.77
CA THR A 310 -12.76 5.82 -20.66
C THR A 310 -11.23 5.71 -20.60
N PRO A 311 -10.51 5.65 -21.73
CA PRO A 311 -9.06 5.59 -21.71
C PRO A 311 -8.59 6.78 -20.87
N ILE A 312 -7.79 6.48 -19.84
CA ILE A 312 -7.13 7.45 -18.97
C ILE A 312 -6.70 8.60 -19.86
N SER A 313 -7.33 9.77 -19.61
CA SER A 313 -7.05 10.99 -20.34
C SER A 313 -5.55 11.16 -20.37
N LYS A 314 -5.00 11.21 -21.58
CA LYS A 314 -3.58 11.17 -21.94
C LYS A 314 -2.76 12.36 -21.40
N TYR A 315 -3.33 13.20 -20.53
CA TYR A 315 -2.74 14.40 -19.97
C TYR A 315 -3.47 14.79 -18.67
N ASP A 316 -3.05 14.29 -17.50
CA ASP A 316 -3.08 15.07 -16.24
C ASP A 316 -2.27 14.44 -15.09
N LEU A 317 -1.12 13.88 -15.44
CA LEU A 317 -0.31 12.98 -14.63
C LEU A 317 0.54 13.71 -13.57
N TYR A 318 0.09 14.85 -13.02
CA TYR A 318 0.88 15.63 -12.06
C TYR A 318 0.04 16.19 -10.90
N SER A 319 0.13 15.52 -9.75
CA SER A 319 0.05 16.15 -8.43
C SER A 319 0.98 15.39 -7.49
N LYS A 320 2.27 15.51 -7.79
CA LYS A 320 3.39 15.09 -6.97
C LYS A 320 3.90 16.33 -6.27
N SER A 321 3.58 16.52 -5.00
CA SER A 321 3.87 17.82 -4.42
C SER A 321 4.21 17.76 -2.96
N LYS A 322 5.30 18.46 -2.63
CA LYS A 322 5.54 19.12 -1.33
C LYS A 322 4.45 20.14 -0.95
N VAL A 323 3.30 20.14 -1.64
CA VAL A 323 2.18 21.05 -1.38
C VAL A 323 1.31 20.33 -0.39
N ARG A 324 1.33 20.86 0.84
CA ARG A 324 0.51 20.35 1.92
C ARG A 324 -0.97 20.43 1.57
N ILE A 325 -1.70 19.38 1.88
CA ILE A 325 -3.15 19.38 1.79
C ILE A 325 -3.71 20.30 2.88
N ASP A 326 -4.61 21.20 2.49
CA ASP A 326 -5.30 22.07 3.44
C ASP A 326 -6.36 21.25 4.19
N GLY A 327 -5.95 20.67 5.32
CA GLY A 327 -6.78 19.79 6.15
C GLY A 327 -8.14 20.39 6.49
N GLU A 328 -8.21 21.69 6.79
CA GLU A 328 -9.47 22.37 7.13
C GLU A 328 -10.44 22.45 5.94
N LYS A 329 -9.93 22.56 4.71
CA LYS A 329 -10.78 22.55 3.50
C LYS A 329 -11.35 21.18 3.19
N VAL A 330 -10.58 20.13 3.40
CA VAL A 330 -10.98 18.76 3.04
C VAL A 330 -11.70 18.02 4.18
N LYS A 331 -11.50 18.46 5.44
CA LYS A 331 -12.13 17.88 6.63
C LYS A 331 -13.64 17.68 6.53
N PRO A 332 -14.46 18.63 6.04
CA PRO A 332 -15.91 18.42 5.91
C PRO A 332 -16.26 17.24 4.99
N TYR A 333 -15.49 17.03 3.93
CA TYR A 333 -15.70 15.90 3.01
C TYR A 333 -15.39 14.58 3.69
N TYR A 334 -14.23 14.46 4.33
CA TYR A 334 -13.82 13.22 4.99
C TYR A 334 -14.66 12.90 6.22
N LEU A 335 -15.11 13.90 6.99
CA LEU A 335 -16.08 13.68 8.06
C LEU A 335 -17.39 13.09 7.53
N SER A 336 -17.86 13.52 6.35
CA SER A 336 -19.07 12.94 5.74
C SER A 336 -18.89 11.48 5.33
N LEU A 337 -17.68 11.09 4.89
CA LEU A 337 -17.35 9.68 4.61
C LEU A 337 -17.24 8.86 5.89
N ILE A 338 -16.59 9.39 6.94
CA ILE A 338 -16.50 8.75 8.24
C ILE A 338 -17.90 8.46 8.79
N GLU A 339 -18.82 9.45 8.76
CA GLU A 339 -20.21 9.28 9.19
C GLU A 339 -20.98 8.25 8.35
N LYS A 340 -20.69 8.18 7.03
CA LYS A 340 -21.30 7.19 6.14
C LYS A 340 -20.86 5.75 6.48
N TYR A 341 -19.59 5.55 6.83
CA TYR A 341 -18.97 4.23 6.90
C TYR A 341 -18.72 3.68 8.30
N PHE A 342 -18.74 4.54 9.33
CA PHE A 342 -18.40 4.17 10.69
C PHE A 342 -19.38 4.79 11.70
N PRO A 343 -19.54 4.16 12.88
CA PRO A 343 -20.11 4.82 14.04
C PRO A 343 -19.30 6.07 14.43
N VAL A 344 -19.95 7.03 15.11
CA VAL A 344 -19.31 8.29 15.53
C VAL A 344 -18.10 8.08 16.43
N LYS A 345 -18.19 7.10 17.35
CA LYS A 345 -17.11 6.72 18.27
C LYS A 345 -16.80 5.25 18.07
N LEU A 346 -15.51 4.95 17.97
CA LEU A 346 -14.99 3.62 17.78
C LEU A 346 -14.23 3.21 19.03
N LYS A 347 -14.24 1.92 19.30
CA LYS A 347 -13.37 1.26 20.26
C LYS A 347 -12.03 0.94 19.60
N TRP A 348 -10.95 1.33 20.26
CA TRP A 348 -9.58 1.12 19.81
C TRP A 348 -8.80 0.31 20.85
#